data_AF-A0A060C342-F1
#
_entry.id   AF-A0A060C342-F1
#
_cell.length_a   1.000
_cell.length_b   1.000
_cell.length_c   1.000
_cell.angle_alpha   90.00
_cell.angle_beta   90.00
_cell.angle_gamma   90.00
#
_symmetry.space_group_name_H-M   'P 1'
#
loop_
_entity.id
_entity.type
_entity.pdbx_description
1 polymer ?
#
loop_
_entity_poly.entity_id
_entity_poly.type
_entity_poly.pdbx_seq_one_letter_code
_entity_poly.pdbx_strand_id
1 'polypeptide(L)'
;QGQVAEMRLGRRSFLLGAAAVATGAAAMTVEAQTVIEPLWPDGPPGGGGPGGRLERRLNGTVSNVVEPTLTIHMPARPTGAAMVIAGGGGYKRIALGWESNPAARWLVARGIIACVLTYRLPGEGWAAGARAPLQ
;
A
#
# COMPACT_ATOMS: atom_id res chain seq x y z
N GLN A 1 -63.76 -11.89 -12.98
CA GLN A 1 -63.38 -10.75 -13.85
C GLN A 1 -64.27 -9.59 -13.45
N GLY A 2 -63.83 -8.43 -12.98
CA GLY A 2 -62.51 -7.88 -12.75
C GLY A 2 -62.64 -6.51 -12.07
N GLN A 3 -61.51 -5.81 -11.99
CA GLN A 3 -61.30 -4.40 -11.59
C GLN A 3 -61.03 -4.12 -10.10
N VAL A 4 -59.75 -3.82 -9.88
CA VAL A 4 -59.12 -3.26 -8.68
C VAL A 4 -59.09 -1.75 -8.82
N ALA A 5 -59.47 -1.00 -7.78
CA ALA A 5 -59.02 0.34 -7.38
C ALA A 5 -60.07 0.85 -6.36
N GLU A 6 -59.74 1.46 -5.23
CA GLU A 6 -58.95 2.69 -5.19
C GLU A 6 -58.46 2.92 -3.74
N MET A 7 -57.15 3.11 -3.60
CA MET A 7 -56.53 3.55 -2.36
C MET A 7 -56.72 5.07 -2.24
N ARG A 8 -57.47 5.55 -1.25
CA ARG A 8 -57.52 6.97 -0.88
C ARG A 8 -57.02 7.17 0.54
N LEU A 9 -55.69 7.26 0.70
CA LEU A 9 -55.07 7.73 1.93
C LEU A 9 -54.82 9.24 1.80
N GLY A 10 -55.58 10.02 2.56
CA GLY A 10 -55.56 11.48 2.52
C GLY A 10 -54.41 12.12 3.28
N ARG A 11 -53.92 13.21 2.68
CA ARG A 11 -52.99 14.30 3.04
C ARG A 11 -52.71 14.72 4.51
N ARG A 12 -53.14 14.04 5.56
CA ARG A 12 -52.99 14.57 6.93
C ARG A 12 -52.28 13.58 7.83
N SER A 13 -51.14 14.05 8.36
CA SER A 13 -50.34 13.47 9.45
C SER A 13 -49.10 12.70 8.99
N PHE A 14 -48.04 13.44 8.64
CA PHE A 14 -46.69 12.98 8.94
C PHE A 14 -45.87 14.20 9.40
N LEU A 15 -45.98 14.49 10.69
CA LEU A 15 -45.06 15.36 11.40
C LEU A 15 -44.21 14.50 12.34
N LEU A 16 -42.95 14.93 12.49
CA LEU A 16 -41.96 14.59 13.51
C LEU A 16 -40.94 13.51 13.15
N GLY A 17 -39.69 13.97 12.98
CA GLY A 17 -38.52 13.10 12.92
C GLY A 17 -37.24 13.79 12.46
N ALA A 18 -36.97 15.06 12.83
CA ALA A 18 -35.64 15.63 12.64
C ALA A 18 -34.71 15.11 13.75
N ALA A 19 -34.15 13.92 13.57
CA ALA A 19 -33.06 13.43 14.41
C ALA A 19 -31.76 14.13 13.97
N ALA A 20 -31.16 14.90 14.88
CA ALA A 20 -29.82 15.45 14.68
C ALA A 20 -28.80 14.30 14.61
N VAL A 21 -28.26 14.04 13.42
CA VAL A 21 -27.15 13.11 13.25
C VAL A 21 -25.88 13.83 13.71
N ALA A 22 -25.44 13.54 14.93
CA ALA A 22 -24.09 13.88 15.36
C ALA A 22 -23.12 12.96 14.60
N THR A 23 -22.49 13.47 13.54
CA THR A 23 -21.40 12.80 12.83
C THR A 23 -20.14 12.82 13.69
N GLY A 24 -20.05 11.89 14.65
CA GLY A 24 -18.78 11.53 15.26
C GLY A 24 -17.93 10.81 14.21
N ALA A 25 -16.72 11.32 13.92
CA ALA A 25 -15.76 10.59 13.09
C ALA A 25 -15.36 9.30 13.83
N ALA A 26 -15.98 8.18 13.46
CA ALA A 26 -15.57 6.88 13.96
C ALA A 26 -14.15 6.60 13.46
N ALA A 27 -13.20 6.49 14.38
CA ALA A 27 -11.86 6.02 14.05
C ALA A 27 -11.98 4.60 13.49
N MET A 28 -11.73 4.43 12.20
CA MET A 28 -11.74 3.11 11.58
C MET A 28 -10.56 2.31 12.13
N THR A 29 -10.84 1.30 12.95
CA THR A 29 -9.86 0.27 13.28
C THR A 29 -9.76 -0.67 12.08
N VAL A 30 -8.64 -0.59 11.38
CA VAL A 30 -8.29 -1.55 10.31
C VAL A 30 -7.41 -2.61 10.95
N GLU A 31 -7.54 -3.88 10.55
CA GLU A 31 -6.59 -4.89 11.02
C GLU A 31 -5.19 -4.58 10.49
N ALA A 32 -4.17 -4.73 11.35
CA ALA A 32 -2.79 -4.53 10.93
C ALA A 32 -2.46 -5.57 9.85
N GLN A 33 -2.26 -5.10 8.62
CA GLN A 33 -2.06 -5.94 7.45
C GLN A 33 -0.77 -5.55 6.74
N THR A 34 -0.13 -6.53 6.12
CA THR A 34 1.01 -6.31 5.22
C THR A 34 0.62 -6.81 3.83
N VAL A 35 0.72 -5.93 2.84
CA VAL A 35 0.45 -6.22 1.43
C VAL A 35 1.74 -5.99 0.65
N ILE A 36 2.02 -6.84 -0.34
CA ILE A 36 3.17 -6.66 -1.24
C ILE A 36 2.62 -6.47 -2.63
N GLU A 37 2.80 -5.28 -3.18
CA GLU A 37 2.33 -4.94 -4.52
C GLU A 37 3.51 -4.79 -5.48
N PRO A 38 3.49 -5.40 -6.68
CA PRO A 38 4.47 -5.09 -7.72
C PRO A 38 4.34 -3.63 -8.14
N LEU A 39 5.47 -2.97 -8.41
CA LEU A 39 5.46 -1.59 -8.91
C LEU A 39 4.88 -1.50 -10.34
N TRP A 40 5.10 -2.54 -11.12
CA TRP A 40 4.62 -2.66 -12.48
C TRP A 40 3.95 -4.02 -12.68
N PRO A 41 2.60 -4.07 -12.72
CA PRO A 41 1.86 -5.32 -12.93
C PRO A 41 2.23 -6.03 -14.24
N ASP A 42 2.56 -5.26 -15.28
CA ASP A 42 2.96 -5.77 -16.60
C ASP A 42 4.49 -5.91 -16.76
N GLY A 43 5.22 -5.83 -15.64
CA GLY A 43 6.67 -5.92 -15.59
C GLY A 43 7.39 -4.56 -15.76
N PRO A 44 8.67 -4.45 -15.33
CA PRO A 44 9.34 -3.15 -15.28
C PRO A 44 9.60 -2.54 -16.66
N PRO A 45 9.52 -1.19 -16.78
CA PRO A 45 9.65 -0.51 -18.04
C PRO A 45 11.06 -0.69 -18.62
N GLY A 46 11.12 -0.87 -19.94
CA GLY A 46 12.35 -1.08 -20.70
C GLY A 46 12.87 -2.52 -20.67
N GLY A 47 12.37 -3.39 -19.78
CA GLY A 47 12.77 -4.79 -19.70
C GLY A 47 14.25 -5.00 -19.35
N GLY A 48 14.74 -6.21 -19.65
CA GLY A 48 16.01 -6.72 -19.13
C GLY A 48 15.89 -7.07 -17.64
N GLY A 49 16.98 -6.91 -16.92
CA GLY A 49 17.05 -7.17 -15.48
C GLY A 49 17.55 -8.58 -15.14
N PRO A 50 17.65 -8.89 -13.85
CA PRO A 50 18.11 -10.19 -13.40
C PRO A 50 17.06 -11.27 -13.66
N GLY A 51 17.52 -12.51 -13.80
CA GLY A 51 16.65 -13.69 -13.79
C GLY A 51 16.60 -14.36 -12.41
N GLY A 52 15.79 -15.41 -12.30
CA GLY A 52 15.75 -16.25 -11.09
C GLY A 52 14.98 -15.62 -9.93
N ARG A 53 15.52 -15.71 -8.71
CA ARG A 53 14.85 -15.28 -7.47
C ARG A 53 15.61 -14.14 -6.81
N LEU A 54 14.90 -13.28 -6.10
CA LEU A 54 15.51 -12.29 -5.22
C LEU A 54 16.48 -12.95 -4.23
N GLU A 55 17.68 -12.41 -4.16
CA GLU A 55 18.72 -12.86 -3.24
C GLU A 55 18.59 -12.12 -1.91
N ARG A 56 18.67 -12.86 -0.81
CA ARG A 56 18.66 -12.31 0.56
C ARG A 56 19.86 -12.83 1.33
N ARG A 57 20.62 -11.92 1.93
CA ARG A 57 21.75 -12.25 2.79
C ARG A 57 21.33 -12.28 4.26
N LEU A 58 22.15 -12.90 5.11
CA LEU A 58 21.89 -13.05 6.56
C LEU A 58 21.76 -11.70 7.28
N ASN A 59 22.48 -10.68 6.83
CA ASN A 59 22.35 -9.32 7.35
C ASN A 59 21.07 -8.60 6.86
N GLY A 60 20.15 -9.30 6.19
CA GLY A 60 18.88 -8.75 5.73
C GLY A 60 18.99 -7.80 4.54
N THR A 61 20.15 -7.70 3.87
CA THR A 61 20.24 -6.99 2.59
C THR A 61 19.74 -7.86 1.45
N VAL A 62 19.11 -7.26 0.45
CA VAL A 62 18.62 -7.96 -0.75
C VAL A 62 19.24 -7.44 -2.03
N SER A 63 19.35 -8.31 -3.03
CA SER A 63 19.82 -8.05 -4.39
C SER A 63 19.13 -9.01 -5.36
N ASN A 64 19.53 -9.00 -6.62
CA ASN A 64 18.89 -9.75 -7.70
C ASN A 64 17.39 -9.43 -7.79
N VAL A 65 17.06 -8.15 -7.81
CA VAL A 65 15.66 -7.68 -7.75
C VAL A 65 15.02 -7.92 -9.10
N VAL A 66 14.33 -9.05 -9.28
CA VAL A 66 13.63 -9.39 -10.53
C VAL A 66 12.30 -8.65 -10.63
N GLU A 67 11.56 -8.63 -9.53
CA GLU A 67 10.26 -7.97 -9.40
C GLU A 67 10.34 -6.88 -8.34
N PRO A 68 10.44 -5.60 -8.75
CA PRO A 68 10.37 -4.46 -7.84
C PRO A 68 8.98 -4.34 -7.21
N THR A 69 8.93 -4.11 -5.91
CA THR A 69 7.68 -4.11 -5.14
C THR A 69 7.61 -2.95 -4.14
N LEU A 70 6.38 -2.64 -3.73
CA LEU A 70 6.07 -1.84 -2.56
C LEU A 70 5.47 -2.76 -1.48
N THR A 71 6.18 -2.95 -0.38
CA THR A 71 5.64 -3.65 0.80
C THR A 71 4.94 -2.62 1.68
N ILE A 72 3.61 -2.69 1.75
CA ILE A 72 2.76 -1.75 2.46
C ILE A 72 2.40 -2.36 3.81
N HIS A 73 2.78 -1.67 4.89
CA HIS A 73 2.40 -2.02 6.25
C HIS A 73 1.34 -1.05 6.76
N MET A 74 0.14 -1.58 7.01
CA MET A 74 -0.99 -0.81 7.51
C MET A 74 -1.02 -0.86 9.04
N PRO A 75 -1.10 0.30 9.72
CA PRO A 75 -1.29 0.37 11.16
C PRO A 75 -2.75 0.08 11.54
N ALA A 76 -2.96 -0.38 12.77
CA ALA A 76 -4.31 -0.69 13.25
C ALA A 76 -5.23 0.55 13.36
N ARG A 77 -4.62 1.72 13.59
CA ARG A 77 -5.30 3.02 13.65
C ARG A 77 -4.53 4.02 12.79
N PRO A 78 -4.85 4.14 11.49
CA PRO A 78 -4.14 5.04 10.59
C PRO A 78 -4.44 6.51 10.92
N THR A 79 -3.40 7.35 10.88
CA THR A 79 -3.52 8.82 11.03
C THR A 79 -3.93 9.51 9.73
N GLY A 80 -3.95 8.78 8.61
CA GLY A 80 -4.11 9.32 7.27
C GLY A 80 -2.79 9.67 6.57
N ALA A 81 -1.65 9.59 7.27
CA ALA A 81 -0.33 9.80 6.67
C ALA A 81 0.28 8.48 6.16
N ALA A 82 1.08 8.58 5.09
CA ALA A 82 1.88 7.49 4.54
C ALA A 82 3.32 7.94 4.25
N MET A 83 4.29 7.03 4.35
CA MET A 83 5.68 7.29 4.00
C MET A 83 6.30 6.15 3.20
N VAL A 84 6.99 6.49 2.12
CA VAL A 84 7.80 5.55 1.32
C VAL A 84 9.21 5.49 1.89
N ILE A 85 9.71 4.27 2.09
CA ILE A 85 11.06 4.00 2.59
C ILE A 85 11.86 3.34 1.47
N ALA A 86 12.86 4.05 0.96
CA ALA A 86 13.85 3.50 0.04
C ALA A 86 15.13 3.16 0.82
N GLY A 87 15.41 1.87 1.00
CA GLY A 87 16.60 1.41 1.72
C GLY A 87 17.90 1.78 1.01
N GLY A 88 18.95 2.08 1.78
CA GLY A 88 20.28 2.32 1.26
C GLY A 88 20.98 1.04 0.78
N GLY A 89 22.27 1.16 0.49
CA GLY A 89 23.12 0.06 -0.02
C GLY A 89 23.88 0.37 -1.30
N GLY A 90 23.94 1.66 -1.68
CA GLY A 90 24.79 2.16 -2.75
C GLY A 90 24.48 1.57 -4.12
N TYR A 91 23.21 1.26 -4.39
CA TYR A 91 22.74 0.65 -5.64
C TYR A 91 23.34 -0.73 -5.96
N LYS A 92 23.95 -1.39 -4.98
CA LYS A 92 24.45 -2.78 -5.09
C LYS A 92 23.60 -3.79 -4.33
N ARG A 93 22.78 -3.31 -3.40
CA ARG A 93 21.88 -4.06 -2.54
C ARG A 93 20.89 -3.08 -1.90
N ILE A 94 19.84 -3.60 -1.26
CA ILE A 94 18.88 -2.82 -0.49
C ILE A 94 18.91 -3.29 0.97
N ALA A 95 19.14 -2.39 1.91
CA ALA A 95 19.23 -2.68 3.35
C ALA A 95 17.85 -2.81 4.03
N LEU A 96 17.14 -3.92 3.76
CA LEU A 96 15.82 -4.15 4.37
C LEU A 96 15.91 -4.45 5.88
N GLY A 97 16.87 -5.28 6.30
CA GLY A 97 16.97 -5.75 7.69
C GLY A 97 17.30 -4.67 8.72
N TRP A 98 18.23 -3.76 8.40
CA TRP A 98 18.80 -2.79 9.35
C TRP A 98 18.22 -1.39 9.23
N GLU A 99 17.84 -0.96 8.04
CA GLU A 99 17.37 0.40 7.79
C GLU A 99 15.85 0.40 7.57
N SER A 100 15.39 -0.37 6.57
CA SER A 100 14.03 -0.20 6.05
C SER A 100 12.95 -0.77 6.97
N ASN A 101 13.07 -2.04 7.37
CA ASN A 101 12.07 -2.70 8.21
C ASN A 101 12.00 -2.11 9.62
N PRO A 102 13.11 -1.75 10.29
CA PRO A 102 13.05 -1.04 11.57
C PRO A 102 12.34 0.32 11.46
N ALA A 103 12.62 1.10 10.41
CA ALA A 103 11.93 2.36 10.16
C ALA A 103 10.42 2.13 9.93
N ALA A 104 10.05 1.13 9.12
CA ALA A 104 8.65 0.79 8.87
C ALA A 104 7.90 0.45 10.17
N ARG A 105 8.47 -0.42 11.02
CA ARG A 105 7.87 -0.75 12.33
C ARG A 105 7.68 0.48 13.21
N TRP A 106 8.66 1.39 13.23
CA TRP A 106 8.59 2.63 14.03
C TRP A 106 7.46 3.56 13.58
N LEU A 107 7.21 3.66 12.27
CA LEU A 107 6.14 4.45 11.68
C LEU A 107 4.76 3.83 11.90
N VAL A 108 4.65 2.52 11.68
CA VAL A 108 3.40 1.77 11.88
C VAL A 108 2.94 1.88 13.33
N ALA A 109 3.86 1.80 14.30
CA ALA A 109 3.56 2.01 15.72
C ALA A 109 3.00 3.41 16.04
N ARG A 110 3.18 4.39 15.14
CA ARG A 110 2.66 5.77 15.24
C ARG A 110 1.43 6.03 14.37
N GLY A 111 0.85 4.98 13.80
CA GLY A 111 -0.32 5.11 12.94
C GLY A 111 -0.01 5.62 11.53
N ILE A 112 1.25 5.66 11.11
CA ILE A 112 1.64 6.04 9.75
C ILE A 112 1.72 4.77 8.89
N ILE A 113 1.14 4.80 7.69
CA ILE A 113 1.28 3.72 6.70
C ILE A 113 2.74 3.72 6.20
N ALA A 114 3.44 2.60 6.33
CA ALA A 114 4.83 2.50 5.91
C ALA A 114 4.95 1.63 4.65
N CYS A 115 5.52 2.20 3.59
CA CYS A 115 5.65 1.55 2.29
C CYS A 115 7.14 1.32 1.99
N VAL A 116 7.64 0.09 2.18
CA VAL A 116 9.04 -0.26 1.92
C VAL A 116 9.24 -0.61 0.45
N LEU A 117 10.11 0.15 -0.23
CA LEU A 117 10.40 0.02 -1.65
C LEU A 117 11.55 -0.96 -1.90
N THR A 118 11.27 -2.02 -2.67
CA THR A 118 12.31 -2.82 -3.32
C THR A 118 12.45 -2.34 -4.76
N TYR A 119 13.55 -1.65 -5.08
CA TYR A 119 13.78 -1.01 -6.38
C TYR A 119 14.80 -1.75 -7.25
N ARG A 120 14.82 -1.42 -8.54
CA ARG A 120 15.78 -1.98 -9.51
C ARG A 120 17.20 -1.51 -9.24
N LEU A 121 18.15 -2.44 -9.14
CA LEU A 121 19.57 -2.10 -8.97
C LEU A 121 20.24 -1.99 -10.35
N PRO A 122 20.90 -0.88 -10.67
CA PRO A 122 21.39 -0.57 -12.02
C PRO A 122 22.43 -1.57 -12.57
N GLY A 123 23.13 -2.31 -11.69
CA GLY A 123 24.13 -3.31 -12.07
C GLY A 123 23.57 -4.69 -12.40
N GLU A 124 22.25 -4.87 -12.42
CA GLU A 124 21.61 -6.20 -12.52
C GLU A 124 21.07 -6.51 -13.92
N GLY A 125 21.57 -5.82 -14.95
CA GLY A 125 21.24 -6.14 -16.35
C GLY A 125 19.96 -5.50 -16.89
N TRP A 126 19.41 -4.50 -16.21
CA TRP A 126 18.27 -3.71 -16.71
C TRP A 126 18.64 -2.94 -17.99
N ALA A 127 17.74 -2.91 -18.97
CA ALA A 127 17.99 -2.18 -20.22
C ALA A 127 18.18 -0.67 -19.98
N ALA A 128 17.51 -0.11 -18.97
CA ALA A 128 17.68 1.28 -18.56
C ALA A 128 19.03 1.55 -17.84
N GLY A 129 19.81 0.51 -17.52
CA GLY A 129 21.12 0.61 -16.88
C GLY A 129 21.10 1.48 -15.62
N ALA A 130 21.97 2.49 -15.57
CA ALA A 130 22.07 3.44 -14.46
C ALA A 130 20.76 4.21 -14.16
N ARG A 131 19.84 4.31 -15.13
CA ARG A 131 18.55 4.97 -14.96
C ARG A 131 17.45 4.07 -14.41
N ALA A 132 17.67 2.76 -14.35
CA ALA A 132 16.67 1.80 -13.85
C ALA A 132 16.06 2.16 -12.47
N PRO A 133 16.81 2.66 -11.46
CA PRO A 133 16.22 3.05 -10.17
C PRO A 133 15.43 4.37 -10.18
N LEU A 134 15.44 5.14 -11.28
CA LEU A 134 14.81 6.47 -11.36
C LEU A 134 13.45 6.47 -12.08
N GLN A 135 12.99 5.31 -12.53
CA GLN A 135 11.67 5.12 -13.13
C GLN A 135 10.80 4.40 -12.13
#